data_AF-A0A919M2G7-F1
#
_entry.id   AF-A0A919M2G7-F1
#
_cell.length_a   1.000
_cell.length_b   1.000
_cell.length_c   1.000
_cell.angle_alpha   90.00
_cell.angle_beta   90.00
_cell.angle_gamma   90.00
#
_symmetry.space_group_name_H-M   'P 1'
#
loop_
_entity.id
_entity.type
_entity.pdbx_description
1 polymer ?
#
loop_
_entity_poly.entity_id
_entity_poly.type
_entity_poly.pdbx_seq_one_letter_code
_entity_poly.pdbx_strand_id
1 'polypeptide(L)'
;MLAGTKPVLVHNNDCPEIFYRAMSEKEFKQLGPNGEITVKGTENFVTQSRSYLEGLRSRVGGRGGRNADKYTALVRFEMAPGTRDALIAAGKKPEEIGQDINAVHLKMERGSETFGLRPGSVDVFNSMIKGFRRMDDW
;
A
#
# COMPACT_ATOMS: atom_id res chain seq x y z
N MET A 1 3.72 49.29 -4.77
CA MET A 1 3.16 48.23 -3.92
C MET A 1 1.81 47.84 -4.47
N LEU A 2 1.61 46.55 -4.69
CA LEU A 2 0.39 45.74 -4.47
C LEU A 2 0.51 44.49 -5.35
N ALA A 3 0.86 43.38 -4.70
CA ALA A 3 1.02 42.08 -5.32
C ALA A 3 -0.34 41.58 -5.82
N GLY A 4 -0.41 41.22 -7.09
CA GLY A 4 -1.56 40.52 -7.67
C GLY A 4 -1.65 39.12 -7.08
N THR A 5 -2.68 38.90 -6.27
CA THR A 5 -3.04 37.60 -5.70
C THR A 5 -3.37 36.65 -6.84
N LYS A 6 -2.46 35.73 -7.15
CA LYS A 6 -2.76 34.61 -8.05
C LYS A 6 -3.85 33.75 -7.39
N PRO A 7 -4.92 33.37 -8.11
CA PRO A 7 -5.87 32.41 -7.57
C PRO A 7 -5.16 31.08 -7.37
N VAL A 8 -5.15 30.59 -6.14
CA VAL A 8 -4.76 29.20 -5.83
C VAL A 8 -5.82 28.32 -6.46
N LEU A 9 -5.45 27.59 -7.51
CA LEU A 9 -6.23 26.46 -8.00
C LEU A 9 -6.32 25.44 -6.86
N VAL A 10 -7.41 25.52 -6.09
CA VAL A 10 -7.87 24.42 -5.25
C VAL A 10 -8.25 23.32 -6.24
N HIS A 11 -7.32 22.41 -6.52
CA HIS A 11 -7.68 21.16 -7.16
C HIS A 11 -8.70 20.51 -6.23
N ASN A 12 -9.93 20.32 -6.70
CA ASN A 12 -10.93 19.54 -5.98
C ASN A 12 -10.29 18.23 -5.56
N ASN A 13 -10.12 18.06 -4.26
CA ASN A 13 -9.34 17.01 -3.60
C ASN A 13 -10.06 15.64 -3.66
N ASP A 14 -10.92 15.42 -4.65
CA ASP A 14 -11.80 14.26 -4.79
C ASP A 14 -11.16 13.11 -5.60
N CYS A 15 -9.92 13.30 -6.07
CA CYS A 15 -9.19 12.21 -6.73
C CYS A 15 -8.77 11.18 -5.68
N PRO A 16 -9.18 9.90 -5.80
CA PRO A 16 -8.79 8.88 -4.85
C PRO A 16 -7.28 8.65 -4.89
N GLU A 17 -6.68 8.46 -3.72
CA GLU A 17 -5.30 7.99 -3.63
C GLU A 17 -5.24 6.53 -4.07
N ILE A 18 -4.21 6.16 -4.84
CA ILE A 18 -4.10 4.81 -5.38
C ILE A 18 -2.96 4.06 -4.72
N PHE A 19 -3.30 2.94 -4.10
CA PHE A 19 -2.34 1.99 -3.54
C PHE A 19 -2.42 0.66 -4.26
N TYR A 20 -1.33 -0.10 -4.17
CA TYR A 20 -1.17 -1.41 -4.77
C TYR A 20 -0.62 -2.40 -3.76
N ARG A 21 -1.00 -3.66 -3.93
CA ARG A 21 -0.40 -4.80 -3.25
C ARG A 21 -0.26 -5.96 -4.23
N ALA A 22 0.95 -6.47 -4.37
CA ALA A 22 1.19 -7.77 -4.97
C ALA A 22 1.09 -8.86 -3.91
N MET A 23 0.32 -9.92 -4.19
CA MET A 23 0.05 -11.00 -3.26
C MET A 23 -0.15 -12.33 -4.00
N SER A 24 -0.23 -13.43 -3.26
CA SER A 24 -0.62 -14.72 -3.81
C SER A 24 -2.12 -14.81 -4.08
N GLU A 25 -2.54 -15.68 -5.00
CA GLU A 25 -3.97 -16.00 -5.21
C GLU A 25 -4.70 -16.38 -3.92
N LYS A 26 -4.01 -17.09 -3.01
CA LYS A 26 -4.57 -17.49 -1.72
C LYS A 26 -4.88 -16.28 -0.84
N GLU A 27 -3.97 -15.29 -0.80
CA GLU A 27 -4.20 -14.06 -0.05
C GLU A 27 -5.30 -13.21 -0.68
N PHE A 28 -5.35 -13.14 -2.02
CA PHE A 28 -6.40 -12.40 -2.72
C PHE A 28 -7.80 -12.93 -2.36
N LYS A 29 -7.98 -14.26 -2.33
CA LYS A 29 -9.23 -14.91 -1.92
C LYS A 29 -9.57 -14.74 -0.43
N GLN A 30 -8.67 -14.18 0.37
CA GLN A 30 -8.86 -13.92 1.80
C GLN A 30 -9.06 -12.44 2.13
N LEU A 31 -9.11 -11.57 1.13
CA LEU A 31 -9.52 -10.18 1.35
C LEU A 31 -10.95 -10.13 1.89
N GLY A 32 -11.23 -9.13 2.71
CA GLY A 32 -12.58 -8.83 3.14
C GLY A 32 -13.47 -8.38 1.97
N PRO A 33 -14.79 -8.24 2.19
CA PRO A 33 -15.74 -7.90 1.14
C PRO A 33 -15.47 -6.55 0.46
N ASN A 34 -14.79 -5.62 1.14
CA ASN A 34 -14.38 -4.33 0.59
C ASN A 34 -12.88 -4.29 0.23
N GLY A 35 -12.20 -5.44 0.22
CA GLY A 35 -10.77 -5.52 -0.06
C GLY A 35 -9.91 -5.44 1.20
N GLU A 36 -10.50 -5.55 2.39
CA GLU A 36 -9.78 -5.42 3.65
C GLU A 36 -8.65 -6.44 3.74
N ILE A 37 -7.47 -5.95 4.11
CA ILE A 37 -6.31 -6.79 4.30
C ILE A 37 -6.38 -7.40 5.70
N THR A 38 -6.25 -8.72 5.79
CA THR A 38 -6.05 -9.42 7.07
C THR A 38 -4.57 -9.75 7.26
N VAL A 39 -3.98 -9.34 8.38
CA VAL A 39 -2.58 -9.67 8.71
C VAL A 39 -2.55 -10.93 9.58
N LYS A 40 -2.20 -12.08 8.99
CA LYS A 40 -2.09 -13.38 9.68
C LYS A 40 -0.65 -13.72 10.13
N GLY A 41 0.34 -12.93 9.71
CA GLY A 41 1.76 -13.11 9.99
C GLY A 41 2.36 -11.85 10.58
N THR A 42 3.61 -11.54 10.23
CA THR A 42 4.31 -10.36 10.77
C THR A 42 3.82 -9.06 10.16
N GLU A 43 3.71 -8.97 8.84
CA GLU A 43 3.38 -7.72 8.16
C GLU A 43 2.96 -7.92 6.69
N ASN A 44 2.11 -7.00 6.22
CA ASN A 44 1.59 -6.95 4.86
C ASN A 44 1.91 -5.59 4.23
N PHE A 45 2.68 -5.57 3.14
CA PHE A 45 3.06 -4.32 2.48
C PHE A 45 2.04 -3.81 1.46
N VAL A 46 1.89 -2.48 1.39
CA VAL A 46 1.20 -1.72 0.34
C VAL A 46 2.09 -0.58 -0.14
N THR A 47 1.89 -0.09 -1.37
CA THR A 47 2.67 1.02 -1.95
C THR A 47 1.88 1.77 -3.01
N GLN A 48 2.22 3.04 -3.28
CA GLN A 48 1.67 3.77 -4.43
C GLN A 48 2.45 3.47 -5.74
N SER A 49 3.54 2.70 -5.67
CA SER A 49 4.42 2.42 -6.81
C SER A 49 4.13 1.07 -7.45
N ARG A 50 3.40 1.07 -8.58
CA ARG A 50 3.18 -0.14 -9.39
C ARG A 50 4.49 -0.70 -9.97
N SER A 51 5.35 0.18 -10.49
CA SER A 51 6.63 -0.22 -11.12
C SER A 51 7.58 -0.91 -10.14
N TYR A 52 7.57 -0.50 -8.86
CA TYR A 52 8.31 -1.21 -7.82
C TYR A 52 7.83 -2.66 -7.67
N LEU A 53 6.51 -2.89 -7.69
CA LEU A 53 5.94 -4.23 -7.59
C LEU A 53 6.27 -5.07 -8.83
N GLU A 54 6.23 -4.50 -10.04
CA GLU A 54 6.65 -5.18 -11.27
C GLU A 54 8.10 -5.66 -11.17
N GLY A 55 9.00 -4.78 -10.70
CA GLY A 55 10.39 -5.12 -10.44
C GLY A 55 10.55 -6.15 -9.32
N LEU A 56 9.68 -6.16 -8.31
CA LEU A 56 9.67 -7.19 -7.27
C LEU A 56 9.24 -8.55 -7.82
N ARG A 57 8.16 -8.60 -8.60
CA ARG A 57 7.67 -9.83 -9.25
C ARG A 57 8.70 -10.43 -10.19
N SER A 58 9.32 -9.63 -11.07
CA SER A 58 10.35 -10.11 -12.00
C SER A 58 11.51 -10.79 -11.25
N ARG A 59 12.01 -10.16 -10.18
CA ARG A 59 13.12 -10.70 -9.38
C ARG A 59 12.76 -11.96 -8.61
N VAL A 60 11.54 -12.06 -8.09
CA VAL A 60 11.12 -13.19 -7.25
C VAL A 60 10.62 -14.36 -8.09
N GLY A 61 9.89 -14.08 -9.17
CA GLY A 61 9.43 -15.08 -10.14
C GLY A 61 10.59 -15.77 -10.88
N GLY A 62 11.65 -15.03 -11.22
CA GLY A 62 12.85 -15.61 -11.85
C GLY A 62 13.61 -16.63 -10.99
N ARG A 63 13.27 -16.78 -9.70
CA ARG A 63 13.87 -17.76 -8.79
C ARG A 63 13.18 -19.12 -8.79
N GLY A 64 12.01 -19.24 -9.43
CA GLY A 64 11.25 -20.50 -9.53
C GLY A 64 10.71 -21.05 -8.19
N GLY A 65 10.08 -22.23 -8.26
CA GLY A 65 9.54 -22.95 -7.10
C GLY A 65 8.47 -22.15 -6.34
N ARG A 66 8.44 -22.27 -5.00
CA ARG A 66 7.45 -21.59 -4.13
C ARG A 66 7.47 -20.05 -4.23
N ASN A 67 8.49 -19.47 -4.86
CA ASN A 67 8.57 -18.03 -5.09
C ASN A 67 7.77 -17.58 -6.31
N ALA A 68 7.50 -18.47 -7.28
CA ALA A 68 6.69 -18.14 -8.45
C ALA A 68 5.25 -17.76 -8.06
N ASP A 69 4.72 -18.37 -6.99
CA ASP A 69 3.32 -18.17 -6.57
C ASP A 69 3.10 -16.94 -5.68
N LYS A 70 4.17 -16.27 -5.21
CA LYS A 70 4.10 -15.21 -4.19
C LYS A 70 3.39 -13.94 -4.65
N TYR A 71 3.53 -13.58 -5.92
CA TYR A 71 3.05 -12.30 -6.46
C TYR A 71 2.25 -12.52 -7.74
N THR A 72 1.29 -13.45 -7.66
CA THR A 72 0.45 -13.88 -8.78
C THR A 72 -0.76 -12.98 -9.01
N ALA A 73 -1.15 -12.19 -8.00
CA ALA A 73 -2.20 -11.18 -8.11
C ALA A 73 -1.66 -9.80 -7.75
N LEU A 74 -2.05 -8.78 -8.53
CA LEU A 74 -1.91 -7.38 -8.19
C LEU A 74 -3.30 -6.81 -7.92
N VAL A 75 -3.45 -6.18 -6.76
CA VAL A 75 -4.68 -5.49 -6.38
C VAL A 75 -4.39 -3.99 -6.35
N ARG A 76 -5.28 -3.22 -6.97
CA ARG A 76 -5.34 -1.77 -6.89
C ARG A 76 -6.43 -1.37 -5.91
N PHE A 77 -6.09 -0.53 -4.96
CA PHE A 77 -7.00 0.05 -3.98
C PHE A 77 -7.23 1.52 -4.30
N GLU A 78 -8.50 1.92 -4.33
CA GLU A 78 -8.93 3.31 -4.33
C GLU A 78 -9.15 3.73 -2.89
N MET A 79 -8.39 4.72 -2.45
CA MET A 79 -8.32 5.15 -1.06
C MET A 79 -8.85 6.56 -0.91
N ALA A 80 -9.36 6.86 0.29
CA ALA A 80 -9.72 8.22 0.68
C ALA A 80 -8.48 9.14 0.57
N PRO A 81 -8.65 10.41 0.16
CA PRO A 81 -7.59 11.41 0.29
C PRO A 81 -7.08 11.52 1.74
N GLY A 82 -5.77 11.68 1.92
CA GLY A 82 -5.09 11.68 3.22
C GLY A 82 -4.64 10.31 3.71
N THR A 83 -4.82 9.24 2.92
CA THR A 83 -4.42 7.88 3.33
C THR A 83 -2.92 7.77 3.54
N ARG A 84 -2.11 8.28 2.60
CA ARG A 84 -0.65 8.29 2.74
C ARG A 84 -0.21 8.99 4.01
N ASP A 85 -0.78 10.15 4.30
CA ASP A 85 -0.42 10.95 5.48
C ASP A 85 -0.83 10.23 6.77
N ALA A 86 -1.98 9.57 6.80
CA ALA A 86 -2.40 8.74 7.93
C ALA A 86 -1.43 7.56 8.18
N LEU A 87 -0.96 6.90 7.11
CA LEU A 87 0.03 5.83 7.22
C LEU A 87 1.39 6.35 7.74
N ILE A 88 1.81 7.53 7.31
CA ILE A 88 3.04 8.17 7.79
C ILE A 88 2.90 8.57 9.26
N ALA A 89 1.76 9.14 9.65
CA ALA A 89 1.49 9.57 11.03
C ALA A 89 1.43 8.38 12.00
N ALA A 90 0.89 7.23 11.57
CA ALA A 90 0.89 5.99 12.34
C ALA A 90 2.21 5.20 12.22
N GLY A 91 3.18 5.73 11.47
CA GLY A 91 4.34 4.98 11.02
C GLY A 91 5.59 5.14 11.87
N LYS A 92 6.45 4.11 11.85
CA LYS A 92 7.80 4.13 12.41
C LYS A 92 8.81 3.60 11.40
N LYS A 93 10.03 4.14 11.44
CA LYS A 93 11.14 3.69 10.59
C LYS A 93 11.68 2.34 11.05
N PRO A 94 12.45 1.60 10.22
CA PRO A 94 12.98 0.29 10.56
C PRO A 94 13.77 0.26 11.87
N GLU A 95 14.55 1.31 12.13
CA GLU A 95 15.36 1.52 13.34
C GLU A 95 14.54 1.77 14.62
N GLU A 96 13.28 2.19 14.48
CA GLU A 96 12.41 2.59 15.61
C GLU A 96 11.26 1.61 15.86
N ILE A 97 10.81 0.90 14.83
CA ILE A 97 9.58 0.12 14.90
C ILE A 97 9.71 -1.12 15.78
N GLY A 98 10.87 -1.76 15.80
CA GLY A 98 11.10 -3.00 16.54
C GLY A 98 9.94 -4.00 16.41
N GLN A 99 9.41 -4.44 17.56
CA GLN A 99 8.28 -5.37 17.66
C GLN A 99 6.92 -4.68 17.81
N ASP A 100 6.84 -3.35 17.62
CA ASP A 100 5.59 -2.62 17.78
C ASP A 100 4.58 -3.03 16.69
N ILE A 101 3.56 -3.80 17.08
CA ILE A 101 2.51 -4.27 16.18
C ILE A 101 1.46 -3.21 15.85
N ASN A 102 1.45 -2.09 16.58
CA ASN A 102 0.48 -1.00 16.43
C ASN A 102 0.97 0.11 15.51
N ALA A 103 2.24 0.04 15.07
CA ALA A 103 2.82 0.98 14.13
C ALA A 103 2.76 0.46 12.68
N VAL A 104 2.69 1.38 11.72
CA VAL A 104 2.94 1.09 10.30
C VAL A 104 4.45 1.08 10.07
N HIS A 105 4.97 0.08 9.39
CA HIS A 105 6.39 0.03 9.02
C HIS A 105 6.64 0.93 7.81
N LEU A 106 7.30 2.07 8.02
CA LEU A 106 7.71 2.98 6.96
C LEU A 106 9.01 2.49 6.35
N LYS A 107 8.95 2.04 5.10
CA LYS A 107 10.14 1.50 4.42
C LYS A 107 10.32 2.12 3.05
N MET A 108 11.53 2.63 2.81
CA MET A 108 11.97 3.09 1.49
C MET A 108 12.72 1.96 0.81
N GLU A 109 12.18 1.43 -0.29
CA GLU A 109 12.85 0.42 -1.11
C GLU A 109 13.03 0.89 -2.55
N ARG A 110 14.28 1.00 -3.01
CA ARG A 110 14.61 1.38 -4.40
C ARG A 110 13.91 2.67 -4.86
N GLY A 111 13.80 3.64 -3.97
CA GLY A 111 13.14 4.93 -4.24
C GLY A 111 11.61 4.89 -4.21
N SER A 112 11.00 3.79 -3.76
CA SER A 112 9.56 3.68 -3.55
C SER A 112 9.23 3.55 -2.06
N GLU A 113 8.23 4.31 -1.62
CA GLU A 113 7.67 4.18 -0.28
C GLU A 113 6.78 2.94 -0.20
N THR A 114 7.00 2.13 0.82
CA THR A 114 6.23 0.94 1.12
C THR A 114 5.82 0.97 2.59
N PHE A 115 4.57 0.60 2.85
CA PHE A 115 3.96 0.65 4.17
C PHE A 115 3.64 -0.76 4.62
N GLY A 116 4.36 -1.26 5.62
CA GLY A 116 4.12 -2.57 6.22
C GLY A 116 3.02 -2.48 7.27
N LEU A 117 1.85 -3.02 6.94
CA LEU A 117 0.68 -3.12 7.81
C LEU A 117 0.84 -4.29 8.76
N ARG A 118 0.69 -4.04 10.06
CA ARG A 118 0.78 -5.05 11.13
C ARG A 118 -0.60 -5.27 11.75
N PRO A 119 -0.82 -6.34 12.55
CA PRO A 119 -2.15 -6.62 13.09
C PRO A 119 -2.79 -5.45 13.85
N GLY A 120 -2.00 -4.64 14.57
CA GLY A 120 -2.50 -3.48 15.30
C GLY A 120 -2.57 -2.17 14.51
N SER A 121 -2.05 -2.13 13.28
CA SER A 121 -2.02 -0.91 12.43
C SER A 121 -2.75 -1.04 11.09
N VAL A 122 -3.20 -2.24 10.74
CA VAL A 122 -3.85 -2.51 9.44
C VAL A 122 -5.14 -1.69 9.24
N ASP A 123 -5.84 -1.36 10.32
CA ASP A 123 -7.09 -0.59 10.25
C ASP A 123 -6.88 0.87 9.81
N VAL A 124 -5.67 1.42 9.96
CA VAL A 124 -5.30 2.73 9.39
C VAL A 124 -5.46 2.71 7.87
N PHE A 125 -5.13 1.58 7.24
CA PHE A 125 -5.33 1.39 5.80
C PHE A 125 -6.77 0.97 5.49
N ASN A 126 -7.28 -0.09 6.15
CA ASN A 126 -8.58 -0.68 5.79
C ASN A 126 -9.74 0.31 5.91
N SER A 127 -9.73 1.17 6.94
CA SER A 127 -10.78 2.19 7.14
C SER A 127 -10.85 3.26 6.04
N MET A 128 -9.79 3.38 5.24
CA MET A 128 -9.66 4.37 4.18
C MET A 128 -10.02 3.81 2.79
N ILE A 129 -10.31 2.51 2.67
CA ILE A 129 -10.65 1.89 1.38
C ILE A 129 -12.01 2.42 0.89
N LYS A 130 -12.04 2.86 -0.38
CA LYS A 130 -13.26 3.22 -1.12
C LYS A 130 -13.65 2.17 -2.16
N GLY A 131 -12.67 1.43 -2.66
CA GLY A 131 -12.87 0.32 -3.58
C GLY A 131 -11.57 -0.42 -3.85
N PHE A 132 -11.69 -1.61 -4.43
CA PHE A 132 -10.53 -2.39 -4.85
C PHE A 132 -10.86 -3.18 -6.11
N ARG A 133 -9.82 -3.48 -6.89
CA ARG A 133 -9.93 -4.42 -8.02
C ARG A 133 -8.64 -5.17 -8.24
N ARG A 134 -8.76 -6.39 -8.73
CA ARG A 134 -7.63 -7.10 -9.34
C ARG A 134 -7.27 -6.42 -10.66
N MET A 135 -5.97 -6.34 -10.94
CA MET A 135 -5.44 -5.85 -12.20
C MET A 135 -5.25 -7.04 -13.16
N ASP A 136 -5.92 -7.01 -14.30
CA ASP A 136 -5.89 -8.11 -15.29
C ASP A 136 -4.60 -8.10 -16.14
N ASP A 137 -3.90 -6.97 -16.17
CA ASP A 137 -2.65 -6.74 -16.90
C ASP A 137 -1.41 -7.01 -16.03
N TRP A 138 -1.56 -7.85 -14.99
CA TRP A 138 -0.48 -8.20 -14.07
C TRP A 138 0.44 -9.29 -14.59
#